data_AF-A0A510PNG5-F1
#
_entry.id   AF-A0A510PNG5-F1
#
_cell.length_a   1.000
_cell.length_b   1.000
_cell.length_c   1.000
_cell.angle_alpha   90.00
_cell.angle_beta   90.00
_cell.angle_gamma   90.00
#
_symmetry.space_group_name_H-M   'P 1'
#
loop_
_entity.id
_entity.type
_entity.pdbx_description
1 polymer ?
#
loop_
_entity_poly.entity_id
_entity_poly.type
_entity_poly.pdbx_seq_one_letter_code
_entity_poly.pdbx_strand_id
1 'polypeptide(L)'
;MELLIKNLGSIRNNNQAIDLTKKFYTFIGYNNSGKTLVSQLLWTIFNHDNIRKFSENNQIDSLVIDSEKPIKINQELIDEILNKFSRFIEKEVVNTYNLDASIKETIISS
;
A
#
# COMPACT_ATOMS: atom_id res chain seq x y z
N MET A 1 11.91 6.18 -5.12
CA MET A 1 10.45 5.99 -4.98
C MET A 1 9.98 6.96 -3.92
N GLU A 2 8.81 7.55 -4.12
CA GLU A 2 8.27 8.60 -3.23
C GLU A 2 6.85 8.23 -2.82
N LEU A 3 6.49 8.52 -1.57
CA LEU A 3 5.12 8.36 -1.06
C LEU A 3 4.49 9.74 -0.82
N LEU A 4 3.42 10.02 -1.55
CA LEU A 4 2.60 11.21 -1.35
C LEU A 4 1.39 10.86 -0.50
N ILE A 5 1.26 11.50 0.67
CA ILE A 5 0.11 11.29 1.58
C ILE A 5 -0.75 12.54 1.58
N LYS A 6 -2.01 12.42 1.15
CA LYS A 6 -3.00 13.49 1.15
C LYS A 6 -4.26 13.05 1.91
N ASN A 7 -4.83 13.98 2.68
CA ASN A 7 -6.10 13.79 3.39
C ASN A 7 -6.15 12.57 4.33
N LEU A 8 -5.04 12.29 5.02
CA LEU A 8 -4.96 11.20 6.00
C LEU A 8 -5.08 11.74 7.43
N GLY A 9 -6.27 11.63 8.02
CA GLY A 9 -6.55 12.12 9.37
C GLY A 9 -6.28 13.62 9.52
N SER A 10 -5.33 13.98 10.38
CA SER A 10 -4.90 15.38 10.60
C SER A 10 -4.02 15.94 9.48
N ILE A 11 -3.53 15.09 8.56
CA ILE A 11 -2.68 15.50 7.44
C ILE A 11 -3.58 15.99 6.30
N ARG A 12 -3.81 17.30 6.26
CA ARG A 12 -4.62 17.98 5.24
C ARG A 12 -3.69 18.76 4.31
N ASN A 13 -3.90 18.63 3.00
CA ASN A 13 -3.16 19.39 1.97
C ASN A 13 -1.62 19.27 2.05
N ASN A 14 -1.12 18.09 2.41
CA ASN A 14 0.31 17.85 2.38
C ASN A 14 0.80 17.67 0.94
N ASN A 15 1.76 18.50 0.55
CA ASN A 15 2.45 18.43 -0.75
C ASN A 15 3.86 17.85 -0.63
N GLN A 16 4.28 17.48 0.59
CA GLN A 16 5.59 16.87 0.82
C GLN A 16 5.49 15.36 0.59
N ALA A 17 6.39 14.87 -0.25
CA ALA A 17 6.58 13.46 -0.46
C ALA A 17 7.57 12.89 0.57
N ILE A 18 7.32 11.68 1.03
CA ILE A 18 8.27 10.90 1.82
C ILE A 18 9.16 10.15 0.83
N ASP A 19 10.47 10.41 0.87
CA ASP A 19 11.46 9.67 0.09
C ASP A 19 11.59 8.24 0.63
N LEU A 20 11.10 7.25 -0.13
CA LEU A 20 11.11 5.82 0.24
C LEU A 20 12.47 5.13 -0.01
N THR A 21 13.51 5.85 -0.45
CA THR A 21 14.85 5.29 -0.64
C THR A 21 15.67 5.23 0.66
N LYS A 22 15.18 5.84 1.74
CA LYS A 22 15.86 5.84 3.03
C LYS A 22 15.63 4.52 3.77
N LYS A 23 16.62 4.12 4.55
CA LYS A 23 16.57 2.86 5.34
C LYS A 23 15.87 3.04 6.69
N PHE A 24 15.74 4.28 7.17
CA PHE A 24 15.25 4.57 8.50
C PHE A 24 14.45 5.88 8.49
N TYR A 25 13.32 5.88 9.18
CA TYR A 25 12.37 6.99 9.24
C TYR A 25 12.01 7.33 10.68
N THR A 26 12.11 8.61 11.02
CA THR A 26 11.64 9.13 12.30
C THR A 26 10.53 10.14 12.05
N PHE A 27 9.34 9.87 12.62
CA PHE A 27 8.22 10.80 12.56
C PHE A 27 8.11 11.56 13.89
N ILE A 28 8.39 12.86 13.88
CA ILE A 28 8.39 13.74 15.07
C ILE A 28 7.41 14.88 14.85
N GLY A 29 6.73 15.32 15.92
CA GLY A 29 5.78 16.45 15.87
C GLY A 29 4.80 16.44 17.04
N TYR A 30 3.90 17.42 17.08
CA TYR A 30 2.87 17.56 18.13
C TYR A 30 1.90 16.38 18.20
N ASN A 31 1.24 16.21 19.34
CA ASN A 31 0.17 15.22 19.48
C ASN A 31 -0.90 15.44 18.42
N ASN A 32 -1.52 14.35 17.95
CA ASN A 32 -2.55 14.37 16.90
C ASN A 32 -2.08 14.95 15.55
N SER A 33 -0.78 14.93 15.25
CA SER A 33 -0.23 15.37 13.95
C SER A 33 -0.22 14.28 12.86
N GLY A 34 -0.80 13.10 13.13
CA GLY A 34 -0.91 12.01 12.14
C GLY A 34 0.28 11.05 12.12
N LYS A 35 1.25 11.17 13.04
CA LYS A 35 2.43 10.27 13.13
C LYS A 35 2.03 8.79 13.16
N THR A 36 1.10 8.43 14.05
CA THR A 36 0.62 7.05 14.19
C THR A 36 -0.01 6.55 12.90
N LEU A 37 -0.85 7.36 12.27
CA LEU A 37 -1.50 7.01 11.01
C LEU A 37 -0.48 6.75 9.90
N VAL A 38 0.52 7.64 9.74
CA VAL A 38 1.58 7.45 8.74
C VAL A 38 2.39 6.17 9.01
N SER A 39 2.77 5.92 10.27
CA SER A 39 3.49 4.69 10.60
C SER A 39 2.67 3.43 10.35
N GLN A 40 1.37 3.45 10.64
CA GLN A 40 0.45 2.34 10.36
C GLN A 40 0.26 2.13 8.86
N LEU A 41 0.13 3.21 8.06
CA LEU A 41 0.06 3.11 6.60
C LEU A 41 1.32 2.46 6.03
N LEU A 42 2.50 2.95 6.42
CA LEU A 42 3.78 2.39 5.97
C LEU A 42 3.93 0.94 6.38
N TRP A 43 3.56 0.60 7.62
CA TRP A 43 3.52 -0.79 8.08
C TRP A 43 2.59 -1.64 7.23
N THR A 44 1.37 -1.16 6.92
CA THR A 44 0.39 -1.90 6.11
C THR A 44 0.93 -2.20 4.71
N ILE A 45 1.59 -1.22 4.09
CA ILE A 45 2.11 -1.34 2.72
C ILE A 45 3.33 -2.26 2.67
N PHE A 46 4.27 -2.10 3.62
CA PHE A 46 5.60 -2.70 3.50
C PHE A 46 5.86 -3.89 4.43
N ASN A 47 4.91 -4.24 5.32
CA ASN A 47 5.08 -5.42 6.17
C ASN A 47 5.10 -6.70 5.35
N HIS A 48 6.02 -7.61 5.70
CA HIS A 48 6.21 -8.89 5.02
C HIS A 48 4.95 -9.75 5.00
N ASP A 49 4.12 -9.75 6.05
CA ASP A 49 2.90 -10.58 6.05
C ASP A 49 1.88 -10.10 5.03
N ASN A 50 1.74 -8.80 4.83
CA ASN A 50 0.82 -8.25 3.84
C ASN A 50 1.32 -8.48 2.42
N ILE A 51 2.63 -8.32 2.19
CA ILE A 51 3.26 -8.66 0.92
C ILE A 51 3.07 -10.16 0.61
N ARG A 52 3.26 -11.01 1.62
CA ARG A 52 3.05 -12.45 1.51
C ARG A 52 1.59 -12.79 1.19
N LYS A 53 0.63 -12.26 1.95
CA LYS A 53 -0.81 -12.42 1.69
C LYS A 53 -1.18 -11.96 0.27
N PHE A 54 -0.63 -10.83 -0.18
CA PHE A 54 -0.84 -10.38 -1.54
C PHE A 54 -0.35 -11.43 -2.54
N SER A 55 0.89 -11.90 -2.39
CA SER A 55 1.49 -12.88 -3.31
C SER A 55 0.78 -14.23 -3.33
N GLU A 56 0.25 -14.69 -2.19
CA GLU A 56 -0.43 -15.98 -2.08
C GLU A 56 -1.87 -15.95 -2.63
N ASN A 57 -2.53 -14.79 -2.59
CA ASN A 57 -3.95 -14.66 -2.95
C ASN A 57 -4.21 -13.98 -4.31
N ASN A 58 -3.17 -13.51 -5.00
CA ASN A 58 -3.31 -12.84 -6.29
C ASN A 58 -2.51 -13.57 -7.36
N GLN A 59 -3.21 -14.12 -8.36
CA GLN A 59 -2.59 -14.60 -9.58
C GLN A 59 -2.32 -13.42 -10.52
N ILE A 60 -1.17 -13.42 -11.18
CA ILE A 60 -0.81 -12.43 -12.20
C ILE A 60 -1.00 -13.10 -13.55
N ASP A 61 -2.00 -12.67 -14.29
CA ASP A 61 -2.49 -13.38 -15.49
C ASP A 61 -1.47 -13.27 -16.64
N SER A 62 -0.74 -12.15 -16.70
CA SER A 62 0.35 -11.95 -17.66
C SER A 62 1.63 -12.73 -17.35
N LEU A 63 1.76 -13.30 -16.13
CA LEU A 63 2.97 -14.01 -15.71
C LEU A 63 2.88 -15.50 -16.07
N VAL A 64 3.34 -15.85 -17.28
CA VAL A 64 3.52 -17.25 -17.67
C VAL A 64 4.90 -17.72 -17.23
N ILE A 65 4.95 -18.55 -16.20
CA ILE A 65 6.18 -19.21 -15.74
C ILE A 65 6.38 -20.46 -16.59
N ASP A 66 7.21 -20.35 -17.61
CA ASP A 66 7.65 -21.46 -18.47
C ASP A 66 9.13 -21.72 -18.17
N SER A 67 9.49 -22.95 -17.80
CA SER A 67 10.85 -23.32 -17.40
C SER A 67 11.90 -23.09 -18.49
N GLU A 68 11.47 -23.00 -19.76
CA GLU A 68 12.35 -22.79 -20.90
C GLU A 68 12.51 -21.32 -21.29
N LYS A 69 11.69 -20.41 -20.73
CA LYS A 69 11.68 -18.99 -21.11
C LYS A 69 12.05 -18.11 -19.90
N PRO A 70 13.01 -17.19 -20.06
CA PRO A 70 13.29 -16.22 -19.03
C PRO A 70 12.05 -15.35 -18.80
N ILE A 71 11.69 -15.14 -17.53
CA ILE A 71 10.65 -14.18 -17.15
C ILE A 71 11.09 -12.80 -17.61
N LYS A 72 10.32 -12.20 -18.51
CA LYS A 72 10.56 -10.82 -18.95
C LYS A 72 9.77 -9.88 -18.08
N ILE A 73 10.47 -9.11 -17.24
CA ILE A 73 9.87 -8.01 -16.50
C ILE A 73 9.67 -6.85 -17.49
N ASN A 74 8.42 -6.65 -17.92
CA ASN A 74 8.01 -5.54 -18.78
C ASN A 74 7.08 -4.57 -18.03
N GLN A 75 6.77 -3.43 -18.65
CA GLN A 75 5.92 -2.43 -18.02
C GLN A 75 4.50 -2.94 -17.77
N GLU A 76 3.95 -3.75 -18.69
CA GLU A 76 2.61 -4.33 -18.58
C GLU A 76 2.46 -5.22 -17.33
N LEU A 77 3.43 -6.10 -17.08
CA LEU A 77 3.49 -6.94 -15.88
C LEU A 77 3.59 -6.09 -14.61
N ILE A 78 4.43 -5.06 -14.63
CA ILE A 78 4.58 -4.14 -13.49
C ILE A 78 3.26 -3.43 -13.21
N ASP A 79 2.60 -2.91 -14.24
CA ASP A 79 1.33 -2.18 -14.11
C ASP A 79 0.22 -3.10 -13.58
N GLU A 80 0.17 -4.36 -14.04
CA GLU A 80 -0.79 -5.35 -13.51
C GLU A 80 -0.55 -5.61 -12.02
N ILE A 81 0.71 -5.86 -11.62
CA ILE A 81 1.08 -6.09 -10.22
C ILE A 81 0.71 -4.88 -9.36
N LEU A 82 1.05 -3.66 -9.81
CA LEU A 82 0.77 -2.44 -9.08
C LEU A 82 -0.73 -2.19 -8.93
N ASN A 83 -1.53 -2.47 -9.97
CA ASN A 83 -2.99 -2.32 -9.93
C ASN A 83 -3.66 -3.35 -9.02
N LYS A 84 -3.20 -4.61 -9.00
CA LYS A 84 -3.71 -5.61 -8.05
C LYS A 84 -3.27 -5.26 -6.62
N PHE A 85 -2.04 -4.80 -6.44
CA PHE A 85 -1.50 -4.42 -5.14
C PHE A 85 -2.20 -3.20 -4.55
N SER A 86 -2.51 -2.16 -5.35
CA SER A 86 -3.24 -0.99 -4.86
C SER A 86 -4.61 -1.36 -4.30
N ARG A 87 -5.39 -2.17 -5.02
CA ARG A 87 -6.70 -2.68 -4.58
C ARG A 87 -6.60 -3.55 -3.32
N PHE A 88 -5.54 -4.36 -3.22
CA PHE A 88 -5.27 -5.15 -2.02
C PHE A 88 -5.00 -4.26 -0.80
N ILE A 89 -4.13 -3.26 -0.95
CA ILE A 89 -3.79 -2.32 0.12
C ILE A 89 -5.00 -1.49 0.54
N GLU A 90 -5.87 -1.05 -0.38
CA GLU A 90 -7.10 -0.34 -0.03
C GLU A 90 -7.95 -1.13 0.98
N LYS A 91 -8.07 -2.44 0.80
CA LYS A 91 -8.78 -3.34 1.72
C LYS A 91 -8.04 -3.53 3.04
N GLU A 92 -6.73 -3.75 3.00
CA GLU A 92 -5.93 -3.98 4.22
C GLU A 92 -5.77 -2.72 5.08
N VAL A 93 -5.76 -1.53 4.47
CA VAL A 93 -5.70 -0.25 5.17
C VAL A 93 -6.96 -0.03 6.01
N VAL A 94 -8.13 -0.37 5.48
CA VAL A 94 -9.40 -0.33 6.21
C VAL A 94 -9.36 -1.24 7.45
N ASN A 95 -8.76 -2.43 7.32
CA ASN A 95 -8.56 -3.34 8.44
C ASN A 95 -7.56 -2.80 9.46
N THR A 96 -6.44 -2.23 9.02
CA THR A 96 -5.40 -1.70 9.91
C THR A 96 -5.87 -0.53 10.75
N TYR A 97 -6.73 0.33 10.19
CA TYR A 97 -7.30 1.46 10.92
C TYR A 97 -8.50 1.11 11.78
N ASN A 98 -8.95 -0.16 11.80
CA ASN A 98 -10.19 -0.57 12.49
C ASN A 98 -11.37 0.38 12.19
N LEU A 99 -11.49 0.81 10.92
CA LEU A 99 -12.59 1.68 10.52
C LEU A 99 -13.93 0.94 10.73
N ASP A 100 -14.94 1.68 11.19
CA ASP A 100 -16.27 1.16 11.52
C ASP A 100 -16.87 0.34 10.36
N ALA A 101 -17.60 -0.74 10.68
CA ALA A 101 -18.10 -1.71 9.71
C ALA A 101 -18.97 -1.06 8.62
N SER A 102 -19.72 -0.01 8.98
CA SER A 102 -20.54 0.79 8.05
C SER A 102 -19.73 1.52 6.98
N ILE A 103 -18.50 1.94 7.31
CA ILE A 103 -17.58 2.58 6.37
C ILE A 103 -16.90 1.52 5.49
N LYS A 104 -16.64 0.32 6.03
CA LYS A 104 -16.07 -0.80 5.27
C LYS A 104 -16.96 -1.20 4.10
N GLU A 105 -18.26 -1.31 4.30
CA GLU A 105 -19.21 -1.67 3.23
C GLU A 105 -19.22 -0.65 2.10
N THR A 106 -19.12 0.64 2.40
CA THR A 106 -19.12 1.71 1.39
C THR A 106 -17.83 1.69 0.54
N ILE A 107 -16.67 1.44 1.16
CA ILE A 107 -15.38 1.44 0.45
C ILE A 107 -15.19 0.16 -0.37
N ILE A 108 -15.65 -1.00 0.12
CA ILE A 108 -15.48 -2.28 -0.57
C ILE A 108 -16.46 -2.46 -1.74
N SER A 109 -17.61 -1.76 -1.70
CA SER A 109 -18.65 -1.81 -2.75
C SER A 109 -18.50 -0.76 -3.86
N SER A 110 -17.53 0.15 -3.73
CA SER A 110 -17.17 1.16 -4.74
C SER A 110 -16.13 0.61 -5.72
#